data_AF-A0A3F3QL10-F1
#
_entry.id   AF-A0A3F3QL10-F1
#
_cell.length_a   1.000
_cell.length_b   1.000
_cell.length_c   1.000
_cell.angle_alpha   90.00
_cell.angle_beta   90.00
_cell.angle_gamma   90.00
#
_symmetry.space_group_name_H-M   'P 1'
#
loop_
_entity.id
_entity.type
_entity.pdbx_description
1 polymer ?
#
loop_
_entity_poly.entity_id
_entity_poly.type
_entity_poly.pdbx_seq_one_letter_code
_entity_poly.pdbx_strand_id
1 'polypeptide(L)'
;MANNEVLPEGAIEADVIRATSYHRRDFDMSVIRIKPVDSESVGPGITHAFNRPFQPAKPGLLDYLPVEILLKFIPDLDIQTLFNLRHVNVRTRDVVSSLETYQQVTTYAADLILVYSQDVLEVLHTRECSICHAEFGGFVFLFPPKLSRCCFPCIRSKSDLRRPVIDPHTHRFHYDREYELITLAEAHNFYGISPAVLRAESVPILKTVRGFYTMKETQRKIRHSLVHDKRVRELSTAHQNGIPWSDTFRRGRVMLLRWCMATTAVPYVDQETGEIERGVSCRDCQGRFEQVSSDWRRVGELSAPRDKVYSRAAFMVHFRECQWAKKLWEDSKGGTVVVGESEFVRRGGFMEDRKDDHGSEVVAAKKRSHSPVG
;
A
#
# COMPACT_ATOMS: atom_id res chain seq x y z
N MET A 1 15.50 33.74 -0.42
CA MET A 1 15.84 33.45 -1.83
C MET A 1 16.64 32.15 -1.83
N ALA A 2 15.94 31.01 -1.89
CA ALA A 2 16.59 29.70 -1.91
C ALA A 2 17.01 29.44 -3.35
N ASN A 3 18.29 29.10 -3.55
CA ASN A 3 18.84 28.76 -4.86
C ASN A 3 18.04 27.59 -5.45
N ASN A 4 17.31 27.88 -6.52
CA ASN A 4 16.87 26.88 -7.49
C ASN A 4 18.13 26.31 -8.15
N GLU A 5 18.82 25.37 -7.48
CA GLU A 5 19.69 24.45 -8.20
C GLU A 5 18.78 23.56 -9.05
N VAL A 6 18.62 23.99 -10.30
CA VAL A 6 18.13 23.21 -11.42
C VAL A 6 18.92 21.89 -11.44
N LEU A 7 18.25 20.80 -11.82
CA LEU A 7 18.88 19.51 -12.06
C LEU A 7 20.25 19.70 -12.76
N PRO A 8 21.29 18.92 -12.40
CA PRO A 8 22.57 19.03 -13.09
C PRO A 8 22.36 18.95 -14.61
N GLU A 9 23.01 19.84 -15.36
CA GLU A 9 22.77 20.02 -16.80
C GLU A 9 22.72 18.68 -17.55
N GLY A 10 21.61 18.41 -18.24
CA GLY A 10 21.38 17.17 -19.00
C GLY A 10 20.77 16.00 -18.24
N ALA A 11 20.50 16.11 -16.94
CA ALA A 11 19.87 15.04 -16.16
C ALA A 11 18.35 14.97 -16.38
N ILE A 12 17.87 13.82 -16.85
CA ILE A 12 16.44 13.50 -16.94
C ILE A 12 15.99 12.94 -15.59
N GLU A 13 14.82 13.38 -15.07
CA GLU A 13 14.30 12.93 -13.76
C GLU A 13 14.21 11.40 -13.65
N ALA A 14 13.81 10.73 -14.73
CA ALA A 14 13.74 9.28 -14.80
C ALA A 14 15.11 8.61 -14.59
N ASP A 15 16.19 9.20 -15.08
CA ASP A 15 17.55 8.69 -14.90
C ASP A 15 18.01 8.86 -13.46
N VAL A 16 17.73 10.03 -12.87
CA VAL A 16 18.06 10.32 -11.46
C VAL A 16 17.34 9.34 -10.54
N ILE A 17 16.03 9.16 -10.73
CA ILE A 17 15.23 8.21 -9.93
C ILE A 17 15.76 6.79 -10.11
N ARG A 18 16.05 6.36 -11.35
CA ARG A 18 16.59 5.02 -11.61
C ARG A 18 17.95 4.80 -10.92
N ALA A 19 18.83 5.78 -10.97
CA ALA A 19 20.20 5.64 -10.45
C ALA A 19 20.27 5.76 -8.92
N THR A 20 19.42 6.59 -8.31
CA THR A 20 19.58 7.00 -6.89
C THR A 20 18.46 6.55 -5.97
N SER A 21 17.42 5.92 -6.51
CA SER A 21 16.32 5.38 -5.73
C SER A 21 16.19 3.86 -5.87
N TYR A 22 15.42 3.26 -4.99
CA TYR A 22 15.02 1.86 -5.06
C TYR A 22 13.64 1.70 -4.44
N HIS A 23 12.97 0.58 -4.72
CA HIS A 23 11.68 0.28 -4.13
C HIS A 23 11.84 -0.63 -2.89
N ARG A 24 11.29 -0.21 -1.75
CA ARG A 24 11.25 -0.95 -0.48
C ARG A 24 10.25 -2.09 -0.53
N ARG A 25 10.55 -3.09 -1.36
CA ARG A 25 9.74 -4.30 -1.53
C ARG A 25 9.45 -4.96 -0.19
N ASP A 26 10.39 -4.94 0.74
CA ASP A 26 10.21 -5.49 2.08
C ASP A 26 8.95 -4.91 2.78
N PHE A 27 8.61 -3.63 2.58
CA PHE A 27 7.38 -3.04 3.13
C PHE A 27 6.11 -3.65 2.53
N ASP A 28 6.07 -3.85 1.22
CA ASP A 28 4.96 -4.52 0.53
C ASP A 28 4.80 -5.97 1.02
N MET A 29 5.92 -6.63 1.31
CA MET A 29 5.95 -8.00 1.87
C MET A 29 5.52 -8.07 3.33
N SER A 30 5.51 -6.92 4.02
CA SER A 30 5.21 -6.84 5.45
C SER A 30 3.72 -6.75 5.74
N VAL A 31 2.91 -6.38 4.76
CA VAL A 31 1.46 -6.14 4.89
C VAL A 31 0.66 -7.29 4.28
N ILE A 32 -0.67 -7.20 4.25
CA ILE A 32 -1.50 -8.22 3.58
C ILE A 32 -1.11 -8.28 2.10
N ARG A 33 -0.71 -9.48 1.66
CA ARG A 33 -0.60 -9.87 0.26
C ARG A 33 -1.55 -11.02 0.01
N ILE A 34 -2.42 -10.91 -0.98
CA ILE A 34 -3.13 -12.07 -1.50
C ILE A 34 -2.20 -12.66 -2.57
N LYS A 35 -1.83 -13.94 -2.43
CA LYS A 35 -0.81 -14.52 -3.30
C LYS A 35 -1.35 -14.61 -4.74
N PRO A 36 -0.53 -14.30 -5.76
CA PRO A 36 -0.87 -14.55 -7.16
C PRO A 36 -1.25 -16.02 -7.42
N VAL A 37 -0.64 -16.98 -6.73
CA VAL A 37 -0.95 -18.41 -6.89
C VAL A 37 -2.40 -18.75 -6.48
N ASP A 38 -2.99 -18.01 -5.53
CA ASP A 38 -4.40 -18.16 -5.16
C ASP A 38 -5.32 -17.48 -6.20
N SER A 39 -4.79 -16.58 -7.03
CA SER A 39 -5.49 -15.87 -8.10
C SER A 39 -5.11 -16.29 -9.51
N GLU A 40 -4.15 -17.20 -9.73
CA GLU A 40 -3.69 -17.60 -11.09
C GLU A 40 -4.79 -18.29 -11.90
N SER A 41 -5.69 -19.01 -11.23
CA SER A 41 -6.86 -19.62 -11.87
C SER A 41 -8.01 -18.64 -12.13
N VAL A 42 -8.08 -17.52 -11.40
CA VAL A 42 -9.23 -16.59 -11.41
C VAL A 42 -8.89 -15.28 -12.12
N GLY A 43 -7.64 -14.84 -12.02
CA GLY A 43 -7.08 -13.57 -12.51
C GLY A 43 -7.35 -13.35 -13.99
N PRO A 44 -6.96 -14.28 -14.90
CA PRO A 44 -7.29 -14.16 -16.32
C PRO A 44 -8.79 -14.09 -16.58
N GLY A 45 -9.59 -14.77 -15.75
CA GLY A 45 -11.05 -14.74 -15.78
C GLY A 45 -11.65 -13.42 -15.29
N ILE A 46 -10.92 -12.61 -14.51
CA ILE A 46 -11.31 -11.29 -14.02
C ILE A 46 -10.81 -10.19 -14.96
N THR A 47 -9.58 -10.28 -15.47
CA THR A 47 -8.92 -9.23 -16.25
C THR A 47 -9.20 -9.29 -17.74
N HIS A 48 -9.29 -10.47 -18.34
CA HIS A 48 -9.34 -10.61 -19.81
C HIS A 48 -10.71 -11.02 -20.33
N ALA A 49 -11.09 -10.48 -21.49
CA ALA A 49 -12.17 -11.04 -22.28
C ALA A 49 -11.81 -12.46 -22.75
N PHE A 50 -12.82 -13.33 -22.91
CA PHE A 50 -12.55 -14.67 -23.44
C PHE A 50 -12.30 -14.59 -24.95
N ASN A 51 -11.11 -15.01 -25.39
CA ASN A 51 -10.80 -15.20 -26.82
C ASN A 51 -11.57 -16.41 -27.35
N ARG A 52 -12.88 -16.27 -27.63
CA ARG A 52 -13.68 -17.29 -28.32
C ARG A 52 -14.41 -16.66 -29.51
N PRO A 53 -14.30 -17.24 -30.71
CA PRO A 53 -15.04 -16.77 -31.88
C PRO A 53 -16.47 -17.33 -31.83
N PHE A 54 -17.44 -16.64 -31.23
CA PHE A 54 -18.85 -17.09 -31.29
C PHE A 54 -19.85 -15.94 -31.25
N GLN A 55 -20.98 -16.13 -31.93
CA GLN A 55 -22.17 -15.27 -31.91
C GLN A 55 -22.63 -15.09 -30.46
N PRO A 56 -22.47 -13.90 -29.86
CA PRO A 56 -22.84 -13.68 -28.48
C PRO A 56 -24.35 -13.78 -28.34
N ALA A 57 -24.83 -14.50 -27.31
CA ALA A 57 -26.23 -14.45 -26.92
C ALA A 57 -26.64 -12.99 -26.69
N LYS A 58 -27.84 -12.60 -27.10
CA LYS A 58 -28.33 -11.23 -26.89
C LYS A 58 -28.35 -10.93 -25.39
N PRO A 59 -27.86 -9.76 -24.91
CA PRO A 59 -27.85 -9.39 -23.49
C PRO A 59 -29.27 -9.07 -22.94
N GLY A 60 -30.28 -9.83 -23.36
CA GLY A 60 -31.67 -9.65 -22.97
C GLY A 60 -32.18 -8.24 -23.28
N LEU A 61 -32.74 -7.58 -22.27
CA LEU A 61 -33.31 -6.23 -22.38
C LEU A 61 -32.26 -5.16 -22.75
N LEU A 62 -30.98 -5.37 -22.46
CA LEU A 62 -29.92 -4.42 -22.82
C LEU A 62 -29.66 -4.38 -24.33
N ASP A 63 -30.09 -5.39 -25.09
CA ASP A 63 -29.94 -5.42 -26.56
C ASP A 63 -30.90 -4.44 -27.26
N TYR A 64 -31.95 -3.99 -26.55
CA TYR A 64 -32.85 -2.94 -27.03
C TYR A 64 -32.25 -1.54 -26.88
N LEU A 65 -31.17 -1.39 -26.11
CA LEU A 65 -30.47 -0.11 -25.97
C LEU A 65 -29.42 0.03 -27.09
N PRO A 66 -29.40 1.18 -27.79
CA PRO A 66 -28.30 1.50 -28.68
C PRO A 66 -26.96 1.43 -27.94
N VAL A 67 -25.89 1.03 -28.66
CA VAL A 67 -24.56 0.88 -28.06
C VAL A 67 -24.05 2.19 -27.47
N GLU A 68 -24.46 3.31 -28.04
CA GLU A 68 -24.16 4.67 -27.59
C GLU A 68 -24.73 4.94 -26.19
N ILE A 69 -25.91 4.40 -25.88
CA ILE A 69 -26.50 4.52 -24.55
C ILE A 69 -25.72 3.65 -23.55
N LEU A 70 -25.40 2.41 -23.94
CA LEU A 70 -24.58 1.49 -23.13
C LEU A 70 -23.23 2.12 -22.79
N LEU A 71 -22.52 2.66 -23.79
CA LEU A 71 -21.21 3.30 -23.60
C LEU A 71 -21.27 4.59 -22.78
N LYS A 72 -22.44 5.23 -22.65
CA LYS A 72 -22.61 6.43 -21.84
C LYS A 72 -22.77 6.13 -20.36
N PHE A 73 -23.57 5.12 -19.98
CA PHE A 73 -23.82 4.85 -18.56
C PHE A 73 -22.84 3.84 -17.95
N ILE A 74 -22.30 2.90 -18.74
CA ILE A 74 -21.42 1.85 -18.21
C ILE A 74 -20.20 2.45 -17.48
N PRO A 75 -19.51 3.49 -17.98
CA PRO A 75 -18.40 4.12 -17.26
C PRO A 75 -18.78 4.73 -15.90
N ASP A 76 -20.05 5.09 -15.70
CA ASP A 76 -20.55 5.69 -14.46
C ASP A 76 -20.95 4.65 -13.40
N LEU A 77 -20.89 3.35 -13.74
CA LEU A 77 -21.21 2.27 -12.81
C LEU A 77 -20.06 2.05 -11.82
N ASP A 78 -20.43 1.71 -10.57
CA ASP A 78 -19.43 1.32 -9.58
C ASP A 78 -18.74 -0.01 -9.95
N ILE A 79 -17.54 -0.23 -9.41
CA ILE A 79 -16.72 -1.40 -9.72
C ILE A 79 -17.44 -2.72 -9.41
N GLN A 80 -18.30 -2.78 -8.38
CA GLN A 80 -19.07 -3.99 -8.08
C GLN A 80 -20.09 -4.28 -9.18
N THR A 81 -20.81 -3.26 -9.61
CA THR A 81 -21.81 -3.36 -10.67
C THR A 81 -21.13 -3.73 -11.99
N LEU A 82 -19.98 -3.13 -12.31
CA LEU A 82 -19.17 -3.51 -13.48
C LEU A 82 -18.72 -4.98 -13.40
N PHE A 83 -18.20 -5.41 -12.26
CA PHE A 83 -17.78 -6.79 -12.03
C PHE A 83 -18.95 -7.77 -12.21
N ASN A 84 -20.14 -7.44 -11.70
CA ASN A 84 -21.34 -8.26 -11.87
C ASN A 84 -21.82 -8.27 -13.33
N LEU A 85 -21.89 -7.10 -13.98
CA LEU A 85 -22.31 -6.94 -15.37
C LEU A 85 -21.41 -7.71 -16.33
N ARG A 86 -20.10 -7.78 -16.04
CA ARG A 86 -19.12 -8.57 -16.78
C ARG A 86 -19.43 -10.08 -16.75
N HIS A 87 -20.14 -10.57 -15.74
CA HIS A 87 -20.53 -11.99 -15.64
C HIS A 87 -21.87 -12.33 -16.31
N VAL A 88 -22.65 -11.35 -16.73
CA VAL A 88 -24.01 -11.56 -17.28
C VAL A 88 -23.97 -12.08 -18.72
N ASN A 89 -23.12 -11.51 -19.57
CA ASN A 89 -23.09 -11.79 -21.00
C ASN A 89 -21.68 -11.60 -21.59
N VAL A 90 -21.39 -12.21 -22.74
CA VAL A 90 -20.09 -12.04 -23.43
C VAL A 90 -19.92 -10.60 -23.93
N ARG A 91 -20.96 -10.00 -24.52
CA ARG A 91 -20.90 -8.62 -25.00
C ARG A 91 -20.67 -7.62 -23.86
N THR A 92 -21.35 -7.82 -22.73
CA THR A 92 -21.12 -6.97 -21.55
C THR A 92 -19.75 -7.24 -20.94
N ARG A 93 -19.24 -8.48 -21.01
CA ARG A 93 -17.86 -8.80 -20.64
C ARG A 93 -16.85 -8.01 -21.46
N ASP A 94 -17.01 -7.99 -22.78
CA ASP A 94 -16.07 -7.30 -23.68
C ASP A 94 -16.10 -5.78 -23.45
N VAL A 95 -17.30 -5.21 -23.33
CA VAL A 95 -17.45 -3.78 -23.03
C VAL A 95 -16.81 -3.44 -21.69
N VAL A 96 -17.15 -4.15 -20.59
CA VAL A 96 -16.56 -3.87 -19.27
C VAL A 96 -15.04 -4.10 -19.25
N SER A 97 -14.55 -5.16 -19.90
CA SER A 97 -13.12 -5.45 -19.96
C SER A 97 -12.35 -4.45 -20.81
N SER A 98 -13.03 -3.68 -21.67
CA SER A 98 -12.43 -2.58 -22.46
C SER A 98 -12.31 -1.27 -21.69
N LEU A 99 -13.00 -1.12 -20.55
CA LEU A 99 -12.93 0.10 -19.74
C LEU A 99 -11.58 0.21 -19.05
N GLU A 100 -10.90 1.34 -19.24
CA GLU A 100 -9.61 1.60 -18.61
C GLU A 100 -9.70 1.56 -17.09
N THR A 101 -10.74 2.17 -16.51
CA THR A 101 -10.97 2.17 -15.05
C THR A 101 -11.11 0.74 -14.49
N TYR A 102 -11.81 -0.14 -15.21
CA TYR A 102 -11.94 -1.55 -14.81
C TYR A 102 -10.61 -2.29 -14.96
N GLN A 103 -9.86 -2.06 -16.04
CA GLN A 103 -8.55 -2.66 -16.25
C GLN A 103 -7.55 -2.22 -15.17
N GLN A 104 -7.51 -0.94 -14.82
CA GLN A 104 -6.64 -0.42 -13.77
C GLN A 104 -6.97 -1.07 -12.41
N VAL A 105 -8.24 -1.11 -12.02
CA VAL A 105 -8.66 -1.69 -10.75
C VAL A 105 -8.39 -3.21 -10.71
N THR A 106 -8.68 -3.95 -11.78
CA THR A 106 -8.39 -5.40 -11.83
C THR A 106 -6.91 -5.73 -11.98
N THR A 107 -6.09 -4.83 -12.52
CA THR A 107 -4.64 -5.06 -12.65
C THR A 107 -3.90 -4.71 -11.36
N TYR A 108 -4.28 -3.61 -10.70
CA TYR A 108 -3.51 -3.03 -9.60
C TYR A 108 -4.16 -3.20 -8.22
N ALA A 109 -5.45 -3.52 -8.18
CA ALA A 109 -6.24 -3.60 -6.95
C ALA A 109 -7.20 -4.80 -6.93
N ALA A 110 -6.93 -5.87 -7.71
CA ALA A 110 -7.76 -7.09 -7.72
C ALA A 110 -8.02 -7.64 -6.31
N ASP A 111 -6.97 -7.62 -5.48
CA ASP A 111 -7.02 -8.06 -4.09
C ASP A 111 -8.03 -7.25 -3.26
N LEU A 112 -8.17 -5.96 -3.55
CA LEU A 112 -9.15 -5.10 -2.91
C LEU A 112 -10.56 -5.47 -3.35
N ILE A 113 -10.80 -5.69 -4.65
CA ILE A 113 -12.15 -6.00 -5.19
C ILE A 113 -12.78 -7.21 -4.48
N LEU A 114 -11.98 -8.22 -4.13
CA LEU A 114 -12.44 -9.43 -3.45
C LEU A 114 -12.94 -9.20 -2.02
N VAL A 115 -12.54 -8.09 -1.38
CA VAL A 115 -12.81 -7.79 0.02
C VAL A 115 -13.66 -6.53 0.18
N TYR A 116 -13.45 -5.54 -0.69
CA TYR A 116 -14.06 -4.22 -0.70
C TYR A 116 -14.39 -3.83 -2.14
N SER A 117 -15.62 -3.46 -2.39
CA SER A 117 -16.06 -3.08 -3.73
C SER A 117 -16.40 -1.60 -3.87
N GLN A 118 -16.57 -0.91 -2.75
CA GLN A 118 -16.76 0.54 -2.68
C GLN A 118 -15.40 1.24 -2.53
N ASP A 119 -15.29 2.44 -3.09
CA ASP A 119 -14.15 3.37 -2.94
C ASP A 119 -12.79 2.90 -3.49
N VAL A 120 -12.70 1.71 -4.09
CA VAL A 120 -11.44 1.17 -4.64
C VAL A 120 -10.85 2.09 -5.69
N LEU A 121 -11.69 2.62 -6.59
CA LEU A 121 -11.25 3.53 -7.65
C LEU A 121 -10.75 4.87 -7.08
N GLU A 122 -11.48 5.46 -6.12
CA GLU A 122 -11.07 6.70 -5.46
C GLU A 122 -9.72 6.54 -4.76
N VAL A 123 -9.55 5.43 -4.05
CA VAL A 123 -8.29 5.13 -3.38
C VAL A 123 -7.17 4.89 -4.37
N LEU A 124 -7.42 4.23 -5.51
CA LEU A 124 -6.41 4.01 -6.54
C LEU A 124 -5.85 5.33 -7.08
N HIS A 125 -6.70 6.35 -7.24
CA HIS A 125 -6.35 7.69 -7.70
C HIS A 125 -5.97 8.66 -6.58
N THR A 126 -5.94 8.23 -5.32
CA THR A 126 -5.47 9.07 -4.20
C THR A 126 -3.98 8.83 -3.99
N ARG A 127 -3.16 9.88 -4.19
CA ARG A 127 -1.70 9.81 -4.04
C ARG A 127 -1.22 9.97 -2.59
N GLU A 128 -1.94 10.77 -1.82
CA GLU A 128 -1.49 11.26 -0.51
C GLU A 128 -2.02 10.43 0.64
N CYS A 129 -1.26 10.39 1.73
CA CYS A 129 -1.65 9.73 2.97
C CYS A 129 -2.83 10.47 3.63
N SER A 130 -3.92 9.76 3.90
CA SER A 130 -5.11 10.31 4.56
C SER A 130 -4.91 10.63 6.06
N ILE A 131 -3.78 10.21 6.64
CA ILE A 131 -3.48 10.41 8.09
C ILE A 131 -2.62 11.66 8.29
N CYS A 132 -1.53 11.81 7.51
CA CYS A 132 -0.62 12.95 7.65
C CYS A 132 -0.79 14.02 6.57
N HIS A 133 -1.54 13.74 5.50
CA HIS A 133 -1.83 14.66 4.39
C HIS A 133 -0.59 15.25 3.69
N ALA A 134 0.60 14.67 3.90
CA ALA A 134 1.85 15.22 3.40
C ALA A 134 2.69 14.19 2.64
N GLU A 135 2.59 12.92 3.02
CA GLU A 135 3.45 11.86 2.50
C GLU A 135 2.74 10.98 1.48
N PHE A 136 3.52 10.29 0.65
CA PHE A 136 2.99 9.34 -0.33
C PHE A 136 2.28 8.16 0.35
N GLY A 137 1.02 7.92 -0.02
CA GLY A 137 0.17 6.88 0.51
C GLY A 137 0.38 5.52 -0.18
N GLY A 138 1.56 4.93 -0.06
CA GLY A 138 1.86 3.64 -0.73
C GLY A 138 1.02 2.44 -0.26
N PHE A 139 0.24 2.60 0.82
CA PHE A 139 -0.56 1.54 1.42
C PHE A 139 -2.02 1.97 1.53
N VAL A 140 -2.90 0.98 1.57
CA VAL A 140 -4.33 1.16 1.82
C VAL A 140 -4.67 0.50 3.14
N PHE A 141 -5.25 1.27 4.05
CA PHE A 141 -5.83 0.81 5.29
C PHE A 141 -7.23 0.25 5.03
N LEU A 142 -7.40 -1.03 5.35
CA LEU A 142 -8.58 -1.84 5.04
C LEU A 142 -9.64 -1.76 6.15
N PHE A 143 -9.54 -0.84 7.09
CA PHE A 143 -10.51 -0.78 8.18
C PHE A 143 -11.79 -0.05 7.72
N PRO A 144 -13.00 -0.62 7.88
CA PRO A 144 -14.24 0.03 7.43
C PRO A 144 -14.57 1.32 8.22
N PRO A 145 -15.42 2.22 7.70
CA PRO A 145 -16.32 2.03 6.55
C PRO A 145 -15.72 2.31 5.18
N LYS A 146 -14.63 3.09 5.11
CA LYS A 146 -14.02 3.54 3.84
C LYS A 146 -12.54 3.19 3.79
N LEU A 147 -12.09 2.74 2.61
CA LEU A 147 -10.67 2.52 2.34
C LEU A 147 -9.93 3.86 2.38
N SER A 148 -8.78 3.91 3.03
CA SER A 148 -7.97 5.14 3.13
C SER A 148 -6.50 4.87 2.86
N ARG A 149 -5.83 5.83 2.23
CA ARG A 149 -4.39 5.76 1.93
C ARG A 149 -3.59 6.04 3.19
N CYS A 150 -2.49 5.33 3.39
CA CYS A 150 -1.55 5.61 4.47
C CYS A 150 -0.10 5.43 4.01
N CYS A 151 0.79 6.24 4.57
CA CYS A 151 2.23 6.10 4.35
C CYS A 151 2.84 5.12 5.37
N PHE A 152 3.96 4.50 5.02
CA PHE A 152 4.65 3.58 5.93
C PHE A 152 5.07 4.24 7.26
N PRO A 153 5.53 5.51 7.31
CA PRO A 153 5.78 6.20 8.56
C PRO A 153 4.56 6.21 9.50
N CYS A 154 3.34 6.45 9.00
CA CYS A 154 2.11 6.39 9.81
C CYS A 154 1.78 4.97 10.30
N ILE A 155 2.12 3.93 9.53
CA ILE A 155 1.99 2.51 9.93
C ILE A 155 3.00 2.19 11.05
N ARG A 156 4.25 2.62 10.90
CA ARG A 156 5.37 2.21 11.77
C ARG A 156 5.48 3.03 13.05
N SER A 157 5.33 4.33 12.96
CA SER A 157 5.52 5.25 14.07
C SER A 157 4.33 6.16 14.23
N LYS A 158 3.93 6.30 15.50
CA LYS A 158 3.17 7.41 16.08
C LYS A 158 3.13 8.59 15.11
N SER A 159 2.00 8.82 14.44
CA SER A 159 1.76 10.11 13.79
C SER A 159 2.20 11.19 14.75
N ASP A 160 3.09 12.09 14.31
CA ASP A 160 3.61 13.20 15.13
C ASP A 160 2.53 14.20 15.55
N LEU A 161 1.26 13.88 15.32
CA LEU A 161 0.10 14.37 16.06
C LEU A 161 0.10 13.83 17.51
N ARG A 162 1.23 13.94 18.21
CA ARG A 162 1.30 13.80 19.66
C ARG A 162 0.67 15.04 20.28
N ARG A 163 -0.66 15.16 20.22
CA ARG A 163 -1.36 16.05 21.14
C ARG A 163 -1.37 15.33 22.49
N PRO A 164 -0.64 15.84 23.51
CA PRO A 164 -0.85 15.36 24.86
C PRO A 164 -2.29 15.70 25.23
N VAL A 165 -3.09 14.69 25.48
CA VAL A 165 -4.45 14.83 25.97
C VAL A 165 -4.46 14.30 27.39
N ILE A 166 -5.15 15.02 28.28
CA ILE A 166 -5.41 14.52 29.63
C ILE A 166 -6.68 13.69 29.53
N ASP A 167 -6.59 12.41 29.91
CA ASP A 167 -7.77 11.56 29.96
C ASP A 167 -8.79 12.16 30.95
N PRO A 168 -10.03 12.47 30.52
CA PRO A 168 -11.01 13.15 31.35
C PRO A 168 -11.50 12.32 32.53
N HIS A 169 -11.36 10.99 32.47
CA HIS A 169 -11.77 10.08 33.55
C HIS A 169 -10.62 9.77 34.50
N THR A 170 -9.39 9.73 33.99
CA THR A 170 -8.25 9.26 34.75
C THR A 170 -7.26 10.35 35.14
N HIS A 171 -7.43 11.57 34.61
CA HIS A 171 -6.56 12.73 34.81
C HIS A 171 -5.06 12.47 34.52
N ARG A 172 -4.74 11.51 33.62
CA ARG A 172 -3.36 11.18 33.22
C ARG A 172 -3.08 11.62 31.79
N PHE A 173 -1.82 11.92 31.51
CA PHE A 173 -1.34 12.19 30.15
C PHE A 173 -1.46 10.95 29.28
N HIS A 174 -2.16 11.08 28.17
CA HIS A 174 -2.18 10.14 27.06
C HIS A 174 -1.87 10.89 25.75
N TYR A 175 -1.41 10.15 24.74
CA TYR A 175 -1.35 10.68 23.38
C TYR A 175 -2.61 10.21 22.68
N ASP A 176 -3.37 11.12 22.09
CA ASP A 176 -4.51 10.71 21.30
C ASP A 176 -4.02 9.94 20.06
N ARG A 177 -4.57 8.74 19.87
CA ARG A 177 -4.22 7.84 18.76
C ARG A 177 -5.51 7.40 18.10
N GLU A 178 -5.95 8.20 17.14
CA GLU A 178 -7.20 7.95 16.42
C GLU A 178 -7.21 6.60 15.70
N TYR A 179 -6.04 6.15 15.26
CA TYR A 179 -5.86 4.96 14.43
C TYR A 179 -5.28 3.75 15.20
N GLU A 180 -5.35 3.73 16.53
CA GLU A 180 -4.90 2.58 17.31
C GLU A 180 -5.86 1.38 17.16
N LEU A 181 -5.30 0.20 16.90
CA LEU A 181 -6.04 -1.05 16.71
C LEU A 181 -5.82 -2.00 17.89
N ILE A 182 -6.91 -2.55 18.40
CA ILE A 182 -6.93 -3.44 19.56
C ILE A 182 -7.74 -4.70 19.24
N THR A 183 -7.46 -5.79 19.95
CA THR A 183 -8.24 -7.02 19.83
C THR A 183 -9.52 -6.93 20.66
N LEU A 184 -10.52 -7.75 20.31
CA LEU A 184 -11.74 -7.85 21.13
C LEU A 184 -11.48 -8.28 22.58
N ALA A 185 -10.44 -9.09 22.81
CA ALA A 185 -10.04 -9.48 24.17
C ALA A 185 -9.50 -8.27 24.97
N GLU A 186 -8.74 -7.39 24.32
CA GLU A 186 -8.26 -6.15 24.94
C GLU A 186 -9.41 -5.16 25.17
N ALA A 187 -10.34 -5.05 24.22
CA ALA A 187 -11.55 -4.23 24.40
C ALA A 187 -12.33 -4.65 25.66
N HIS A 188 -12.51 -5.95 25.85
CA HIS A 188 -13.14 -6.50 27.05
C HIS A 188 -12.29 -6.27 28.31
N ASN A 189 -11.01 -6.65 28.30
CA ASN A 189 -10.19 -6.64 29.51
C ASN A 189 -9.82 -5.24 30.00
N PHE A 190 -9.68 -4.27 29.10
CA PHE A 190 -9.28 -2.90 29.43
C PHE A 190 -10.48 -1.98 29.66
N TYR A 191 -11.55 -2.16 28.88
CA TYR A 191 -12.67 -1.23 28.84
C TYR A 191 -14.02 -1.87 29.24
N GLY A 192 -14.03 -3.16 29.60
CA GLY A 192 -15.27 -3.87 29.93
C GLY A 192 -16.23 -4.02 28.74
N ILE A 193 -15.78 -3.72 27.52
CA ILE A 193 -16.64 -3.71 26.34
C ILE A 193 -16.74 -5.11 25.76
N SER A 194 -17.94 -5.68 25.83
CA SER A 194 -18.23 -6.97 25.22
C SER A 194 -18.40 -6.85 23.70
N PRO A 195 -18.13 -7.92 22.93
CA PRO A 195 -18.41 -7.94 21.50
C PRO A 195 -19.89 -7.69 21.14
N ALA A 196 -20.82 -7.93 22.07
CA ALA A 196 -22.24 -7.65 21.86
C ALA A 196 -22.53 -6.15 21.80
N VAL A 197 -21.89 -5.36 22.66
CA VAL A 197 -22.00 -3.89 22.66
C VAL A 197 -21.45 -3.33 21.35
N LEU A 198 -20.28 -3.80 20.92
CA LEU A 198 -19.68 -3.37 19.65
C LEU A 198 -20.59 -3.64 18.44
N ARG A 199 -21.28 -4.79 18.43
CA ARG A 199 -22.26 -5.11 17.38
C ARG A 199 -23.52 -4.26 17.47
N ALA A 200 -24.04 -4.01 18.67
CA ALA A 200 -25.23 -3.17 18.88
C ALA A 200 -24.97 -1.73 18.40
N GLU A 201 -23.78 -1.21 18.69
CA GLU A 201 -23.31 0.13 18.31
C GLU A 201 -22.75 0.20 16.89
N SER A 202 -22.88 -0.88 16.10
CA SER A 202 -22.39 -0.99 14.72
C SER A 202 -20.92 -0.60 14.55
N VAL A 203 -20.09 -0.87 15.56
CA VAL A 203 -18.65 -0.59 15.50
C VAL A 203 -18.01 -1.54 14.48
N PRO A 204 -17.27 -1.02 13.49
CA PRO A 204 -16.61 -1.88 12.52
C PRO A 204 -15.58 -2.81 13.19
N ILE A 205 -15.54 -4.07 12.76
CA ILE A 205 -14.60 -5.08 13.24
C ILE A 205 -13.88 -5.68 12.03
N LEU A 206 -12.56 -5.51 11.96
CA LEU A 206 -11.75 -6.10 10.91
C LEU A 206 -11.28 -7.51 11.32
N LYS A 207 -11.57 -8.52 10.50
CA LYS A 207 -11.02 -9.87 10.65
C LYS A 207 -9.70 -9.97 9.90
N THR A 208 -8.62 -10.28 10.61
CA THR A 208 -7.30 -10.42 9.98
C THR A 208 -7.21 -11.68 9.13
N VAL A 209 -6.32 -11.65 8.15
CA VAL A 209 -5.96 -12.82 7.34
C VAL A 209 -4.82 -13.59 8.01
N ARG A 210 -4.61 -14.85 7.59
CA ARG A 210 -3.44 -15.63 7.99
C ARG A 210 -2.29 -15.31 7.04
N GLY A 211 -1.06 -15.24 7.54
CA GLY A 211 0.07 -14.91 6.67
C GLY A 211 1.33 -14.56 7.44
N PHE A 212 2.30 -14.02 6.71
CA PHE A 212 3.52 -13.45 7.26
C PHE A 212 3.40 -11.94 7.21
N TYR A 213 3.74 -11.30 8.32
CA TYR A 213 3.57 -9.86 8.49
C TYR A 213 4.84 -9.24 9.07
N THR A 214 4.99 -7.93 8.94
CA THR A 214 6.15 -7.14 9.38
C THR A 214 7.45 -7.52 8.67
N MET A 215 8.46 -6.66 8.79
CA MET A 215 9.80 -6.87 8.23
C MET A 215 10.55 -8.07 8.80
N LYS A 216 10.06 -8.63 9.91
CA LYS A 216 10.67 -9.77 10.61
C LYS A 216 9.93 -11.08 10.33
N GLU A 217 9.10 -11.09 9.30
CA GLU A 217 8.34 -12.27 8.88
C GLU A 217 7.56 -12.95 10.01
N THR A 218 6.88 -12.14 10.82
CA THR A 218 6.04 -12.63 11.92
C THR A 218 4.87 -13.43 11.34
N GLN A 219 4.94 -14.75 11.45
CA GLN A 219 3.87 -15.64 11.01
C GLN A 219 2.64 -15.56 11.92
N ARG A 220 1.46 -15.40 11.33
CA ARG A 220 0.16 -15.44 12.01
C ARG A 220 -0.68 -16.57 11.43
N LYS A 221 -0.85 -17.62 12.23
CA LYS A 221 -1.67 -18.81 11.90
C LYS A 221 -3.13 -18.65 12.30
N ILE A 222 -3.44 -17.70 13.20
CA ILE A 222 -4.77 -17.47 13.75
C ILE A 222 -5.30 -16.12 13.23
N ARG A 223 -6.60 -16.06 12.93
CA ARG A 223 -7.28 -14.82 12.57
C ARG A 223 -7.71 -14.08 13.83
N HIS A 224 -7.33 -12.82 13.94
CA HIS A 224 -7.74 -11.93 15.02
C HIS A 224 -8.89 -11.03 14.57
N SER A 225 -9.61 -10.48 15.54
CA SER A 225 -10.63 -9.45 15.30
C SER A 225 -10.10 -8.15 15.90
N LEU A 226 -9.92 -7.16 15.03
CA LEU A 226 -9.37 -5.85 15.39
C LEU A 226 -10.48 -4.81 15.39
N VAL A 227 -10.38 -3.85 16.31
CA VAL A 227 -11.27 -2.70 16.45
C VAL A 227 -10.48 -1.44 16.74
N HIS A 228 -11.01 -0.27 16.37
CA HIS A 228 -10.41 1.00 16.75
C HIS A 228 -10.53 1.23 18.26
N ASP A 229 -9.39 1.48 18.90
CA ASP A 229 -9.31 1.78 20.33
C ASP A 229 -10.19 2.97 20.72
N LYS A 230 -10.10 4.05 19.94
CA LYS A 230 -10.88 5.29 20.15
C LYS A 230 -12.38 4.99 20.26
N ARG A 231 -12.92 4.17 19.34
CA ARG A 231 -14.35 3.83 19.35
C ARG A 231 -14.74 2.95 20.54
N VAL A 232 -13.85 2.07 20.99
CA VAL A 232 -14.07 1.27 22.20
C VAL A 232 -14.06 2.17 23.45
N ARG A 233 -13.12 3.12 23.53
CA ARG A 233 -13.03 4.11 24.62
C ARG A 233 -14.30 4.95 24.71
N GLU A 234 -14.81 5.45 23.57
CA GLU A 234 -16.03 6.26 23.52
C GLU A 234 -17.27 5.52 24.03
N LEU A 235 -17.35 4.20 23.83
CA LEU A 235 -18.47 3.38 24.30
C LEU A 235 -18.32 2.95 25.78
N SER A 236 -17.13 3.10 26.33
CA SER A 236 -16.81 2.66 27.69
C SER A 236 -17.21 3.72 28.72
N THR A 237 -18.31 3.48 29.43
CA THR A 237 -18.71 4.27 30.60
C THR A 237 -17.93 3.89 31.87
N ALA A 238 -17.35 2.69 31.91
CA ALA A 238 -16.60 2.17 33.04
C ALA A 238 -15.18 1.79 32.60
N HIS A 239 -14.19 2.59 32.97
CA HIS A 239 -12.79 2.17 32.92
C HIS A 239 -12.56 1.14 34.02
N GLN A 240 -13.06 -0.10 33.83
CA GLN A 240 -13.08 -1.12 34.88
C GLN A 240 -11.68 -1.44 35.42
N ASN A 241 -10.61 -1.20 34.64
CA ASN A 241 -9.21 -1.37 35.04
C ASN A 241 -8.25 -0.28 34.49
N GLY A 242 -8.76 0.80 33.92
CA GLY A 242 -8.00 1.53 32.90
C GLY A 242 -7.23 2.75 33.38
N ILE A 243 -5.89 2.67 33.55
CA ILE A 243 -4.95 3.73 33.10
C ILE A 243 -3.48 3.24 32.95
N PRO A 244 -2.70 3.69 31.93
CA PRO A 244 -3.03 3.96 30.53
C PRO A 244 -2.25 3.02 29.59
N TRP A 245 -2.63 3.04 28.31
CA TRP A 245 -1.81 2.57 27.19
C TRP A 245 -0.55 3.46 26.99
N SER A 246 0.22 3.74 28.05
CA SER A 246 1.41 4.61 28.05
C SER A 246 2.74 3.86 28.05
N ASP A 247 2.75 2.53 28.22
CA ASP A 247 3.98 1.75 28.07
C ASP A 247 4.28 1.49 26.58
N THR A 248 4.57 2.59 25.88
CA THR A 248 4.58 2.68 24.41
C THR A 248 5.76 1.98 23.74
N PHE A 249 6.78 1.55 24.50
CA PHE A 249 8.00 0.96 23.93
C PHE A 249 7.85 -0.54 23.60
N ARG A 250 7.28 -1.36 24.51
CA ARG A 250 6.99 -2.77 24.20
C ARG A 250 5.92 -2.93 23.12
N ARG A 251 5.04 -1.93 22.96
CA ARG A 251 3.84 -1.99 22.13
C ARG A 251 4.03 -1.53 20.67
N GLY A 252 5.09 -0.79 20.33
CA GLY A 252 5.33 -0.37 18.94
C GLY A 252 5.38 -1.55 17.96
N ARG A 253 5.97 -2.68 18.38
CA ARG A 253 6.02 -3.92 17.58
C ARG A 253 4.64 -4.57 17.40
N VAL A 254 3.83 -4.60 18.46
CA VAL A 254 2.47 -5.16 18.41
C VAL A 254 1.57 -4.30 17.54
N MET A 255 1.73 -2.98 17.63
CA MET A 255 1.00 -2.02 16.81
C MET A 255 1.36 -2.13 15.35
N LEU A 256 2.65 -2.06 14.99
CA LEU A 256 3.11 -2.24 13.62
C LEU A 256 2.54 -3.54 13.02
N LEU A 257 2.58 -4.63 13.78
CA LEU A 257 2.00 -5.90 13.35
C LEU A 257 0.49 -5.81 13.08
N ARG A 258 -0.30 -5.15 13.94
CA ARG A 258 -1.74 -4.96 13.72
C ARG A 258 -2.04 -4.12 12.50
N TRP A 259 -1.25 -3.07 12.28
CA TRP A 259 -1.30 -2.27 11.07
C TRP A 259 -0.98 -3.10 9.83
N CYS A 260 0.10 -3.87 9.84
CA CYS A 260 0.44 -4.81 8.76
C CYS A 260 -0.68 -5.83 8.48
N MET A 261 -1.42 -6.25 9.52
CA MET A 261 -2.59 -7.14 9.39
C MET A 261 -3.87 -6.41 8.97
N ALA A 262 -3.83 -5.09 8.80
CA ALA A 262 -4.95 -4.23 8.44
C ALA A 262 -4.67 -3.34 7.22
N THR A 263 -3.50 -3.47 6.58
CA THR A 263 -3.13 -2.73 5.39
C THR A 263 -2.74 -3.68 4.26
N THR A 264 -2.78 -3.17 3.04
CA THR A 264 -2.21 -3.81 1.85
C THR A 264 -1.49 -2.77 0.99
N ALA A 265 -0.52 -3.21 0.19
CA ALA A 265 0.24 -2.34 -0.69
C ALA A 265 -0.50 -2.17 -2.01
N VAL A 266 -0.74 -0.93 -2.42
CA VAL A 266 -1.49 -0.61 -3.65
C VAL A 266 -0.79 0.57 -4.32
N PRO A 267 -0.44 0.49 -5.61
CA PRO A 267 0.16 1.62 -6.30
C PRO A 267 -0.84 2.78 -6.40
N TYR A 268 -0.32 3.99 -6.55
CA TYR A 268 -1.09 5.12 -7.08
C TYR A 268 -1.17 4.99 -8.61
N VAL A 269 -2.34 5.29 -9.18
CA VAL A 269 -2.54 5.42 -10.61
C VAL A 269 -3.02 6.84 -10.89
N ASP A 270 -2.31 7.55 -11.75
CA ASP A 270 -2.70 8.88 -12.19
C ASP A 270 -3.92 8.78 -13.11
N GLN A 271 -4.95 9.58 -12.81
CA GLN A 271 -6.23 9.48 -13.49
C GLN A 271 -6.19 10.02 -14.93
N GLU A 272 -5.27 10.95 -15.25
CA GLU A 272 -5.20 11.58 -16.57
C GLU A 272 -4.26 10.83 -17.50
N THR A 273 -3.14 10.34 -16.97
CA THR A 273 -2.05 9.74 -17.75
C THR A 273 -2.03 8.22 -17.67
N GLY A 274 -2.71 7.62 -16.68
CA GLY A 274 -2.59 6.20 -16.36
C GLY A 274 -1.24 5.81 -15.78
N GLU A 275 -0.37 6.77 -15.45
CA GLU A 275 0.95 6.49 -14.89
C GLU A 275 0.86 5.86 -13.49
N ILE A 276 1.75 4.91 -13.23
CA ILE A 276 1.72 4.11 -12.00
C ILE A 276 2.91 4.47 -11.12
N GLU A 277 2.63 4.75 -9.85
CA GLU A 277 3.63 4.97 -8.81
C GLU A 277 3.46 3.98 -7.65
N ARG A 278 4.51 3.19 -7.37
CA ARG A 278 4.60 2.36 -6.15
C ARG A 278 5.35 3.06 -5.02
N GLY A 279 5.88 4.24 -5.30
CA GLY A 279 6.78 4.97 -4.43
C GLY A 279 8.19 4.38 -4.38
N VAL A 280 9.14 5.26 -4.09
CA VAL A 280 10.59 4.97 -4.07
C VAL A 280 11.24 5.49 -2.80
N SER A 281 12.37 4.89 -2.41
CA SER A 281 13.19 5.32 -1.29
C SER A 281 14.61 5.62 -1.77
N CYS A 282 15.32 6.46 -1.01
CA CYS A 282 16.66 6.89 -1.36
C CYS A 282 17.71 5.82 -1.05
N ARG A 283 18.53 5.47 -2.06
CA ARG A 283 19.59 4.46 -1.94
C ARG A 283 20.66 4.87 -0.93
N ASP A 284 21.11 6.12 -0.92
CA ASP A 284 22.17 6.51 0.00
C ASP A 284 21.68 6.94 1.38
N CYS A 285 20.39 7.25 1.55
CA CYS A 285 19.83 7.28 2.90
C CYS A 285 19.98 5.90 3.57
N GLN A 286 19.86 4.81 2.81
CA GLN A 286 20.17 3.47 3.29
C GLN A 286 21.68 3.26 3.49
N GLY A 287 22.53 3.60 2.51
CA GLY A 287 23.98 3.43 2.65
C GLY A 287 24.56 4.19 3.85
N ARG A 288 24.11 5.42 4.08
CA ARG A 288 24.47 6.20 5.28
C ARG A 288 23.99 5.55 6.56
N PHE A 289 22.76 5.02 6.57
CA PHE A 289 22.24 4.31 7.73
C PHE A 289 23.15 3.14 8.10
N GLU A 290 23.59 2.34 7.13
CA GLU A 290 24.49 1.21 7.36
C GLU A 290 25.87 1.64 7.89
N GLN A 291 26.42 2.76 7.40
CA GLN A 291 27.69 3.31 7.87
C GLN A 291 27.64 3.80 9.33
N VAL A 292 26.49 4.31 9.77
CA VAL A 292 26.32 4.91 11.11
C VAL A 292 25.60 3.96 12.10
N SER A 293 25.02 2.85 11.64
CA SER A 293 24.21 1.92 12.46
C SER A 293 24.98 1.24 13.60
N SER A 294 26.31 1.39 13.68
CA SER A 294 27.11 1.01 14.86
C SER A 294 26.90 1.94 16.06
N ASP A 295 26.39 3.16 15.86
CA ASP A 295 26.05 4.12 16.91
C ASP A 295 24.53 4.18 17.15
N TRP A 296 24.08 3.42 18.16
CA TRP A 296 22.67 3.31 18.56
C TRP A 296 22.00 4.66 18.90
N ARG A 297 22.77 5.70 19.26
CA ARG A 297 22.23 7.03 19.61
C ARG A 297 21.73 7.79 18.39
N ARG A 298 22.24 7.50 17.19
CA ARG A 298 21.89 8.18 15.92
C ARG A 298 20.89 7.41 15.06
N VAL A 299 20.53 6.18 15.46
CA VAL A 299 19.63 5.30 14.71
C VAL A 299 18.24 5.93 14.52
N GLY A 300 17.72 6.67 15.50
CA GLY A 300 16.38 7.28 15.43
C GLY A 300 16.25 8.36 14.34
N GLU A 301 17.15 9.34 14.34
CA GLU A 301 17.16 10.47 13.39
C GLU A 301 17.49 10.03 11.95
N LEU A 302 18.35 9.02 11.80
CA LEU A 302 18.73 8.49 10.48
C LEU A 302 17.72 7.49 9.91
N SER A 303 16.84 6.93 10.73
CA SER A 303 15.81 5.99 10.26
C SER A 303 14.69 6.68 9.48
N ALA A 304 14.33 7.91 9.83
CA ALA A 304 13.16 8.58 9.26
C ALA A 304 13.31 8.86 7.74
N PRO A 305 14.42 9.42 7.23
CA PRO A 305 14.62 9.57 5.79
C PRO A 305 14.78 8.23 5.07
N ARG A 306 15.38 7.23 5.72
CA ARG A 306 15.65 5.89 5.18
C ARG A 306 14.39 5.04 5.02
N ASP A 307 13.43 5.17 5.93
CA ASP A 307 12.14 4.46 5.91
C ASP A 307 11.03 5.25 5.20
N LYS A 308 11.35 6.43 4.63
CA LYS A 308 10.41 7.24 3.86
C LYS A 308 10.25 6.66 2.44
N VAL A 309 9.00 6.60 2.01
CA VAL A 309 8.60 6.25 0.64
C VAL A 309 8.05 7.51 0.00
N TYR A 310 8.65 7.91 -1.11
CA TYR A 310 8.37 9.15 -1.83
C TYR A 310 7.58 8.83 -3.10
N SER A 311 6.68 9.73 -3.51
CA SER A 311 6.26 9.81 -4.92
C SER A 311 7.45 10.22 -5.78
N ARG A 312 7.38 10.04 -7.10
CA ARG A 312 8.47 10.47 -8.00
C ARG A 312 8.78 11.96 -7.83
N ALA A 313 7.74 12.79 -7.82
CA ALA A 313 7.88 14.23 -7.60
C ALA A 313 8.49 14.58 -6.23
N ALA A 314 8.03 13.94 -5.14
CA ALA A 314 8.57 14.19 -3.81
C ALA A 314 10.01 13.69 -3.65
N PHE A 315 10.38 12.64 -4.38
CA PHE A 315 11.76 12.16 -4.42
C PHE A 315 12.70 13.19 -5.04
N MET A 316 12.27 13.87 -6.10
CA MET A 316 13.08 14.92 -6.73
C MET A 316 13.33 16.10 -5.78
N VAL A 317 12.37 16.45 -4.94
CA VAL A 317 12.57 17.43 -3.86
C VAL A 317 13.62 16.93 -2.87
N HIS A 318 13.51 15.68 -2.42
CA HIS A 318 14.51 15.06 -1.54
C HIS A 318 15.91 15.01 -2.16
N PHE A 319 16.02 14.66 -3.45
CA PHE A 319 17.29 14.57 -4.16
C PHE A 319 18.06 15.91 -4.15
N ARG A 320 17.36 17.04 -4.29
CA ARG A 320 17.97 18.38 -4.24
C ARG A 320 18.63 18.69 -2.90
N GLU A 321 18.14 18.10 -1.81
CA GLU A 321 18.66 18.30 -0.45
C GLU A 321 19.61 17.18 0.00
N CYS A 322 19.51 16.00 -0.61
CA CYS A 322 20.31 14.84 -0.21
C CYS A 322 21.69 14.85 -0.86
N GLN A 323 22.68 15.39 -0.16
CA GLN A 323 24.09 15.40 -0.60
C GLN A 323 24.62 14.00 -0.98
N TRP A 324 24.09 12.95 -0.34
CA TRP A 324 24.52 11.57 -0.58
C TRP A 324 23.99 11.04 -1.90
N ALA A 325 22.71 11.30 -2.19
CA ALA A 325 22.09 10.93 -3.47
C ALA A 325 22.75 11.69 -4.64
N LYS A 326 23.08 12.98 -4.44
CA LYS A 326 23.85 13.76 -5.43
C LYS A 326 25.22 13.15 -5.71
N LYS A 327 25.95 12.75 -4.66
CA LYS A 327 27.24 12.07 -4.82
C LYS A 327 27.11 10.74 -5.58
N LEU A 328 26.12 9.91 -5.26
CA LEU A 328 25.88 8.67 -6.00
C LEU A 328 25.53 8.93 -7.47
N TRP A 329 24.76 9.98 -7.76
CA TRP A 329 24.48 10.40 -9.13
C TRP A 329 25.76 10.75 -9.90
N GLU A 330 26.67 11.52 -9.29
CA GLU A 330 27.98 11.86 -9.86
C GLU A 330 28.87 10.62 -10.05
N ASP A 331 28.98 9.78 -9.02
CA ASP A 331 29.76 8.53 -9.06
C ASP A 331 29.22 7.57 -10.14
N SER A 332 27.91 7.59 -10.39
CA SER A 332 27.25 6.81 -11.45
C SER A 332 27.43 7.40 -12.85
N LYS A 333 28.14 8.53 -12.98
CA LYS A 333 28.31 9.29 -14.24
C LYS A 333 26.96 9.53 -14.93
N GLY A 334 26.00 10.04 -14.18
CA GLY A 334 24.64 10.29 -14.67
C GLY A 334 23.84 9.00 -14.90
N GLY A 335 24.03 7.98 -14.06
CA GLY A 335 23.30 6.71 -14.14
C GLY A 335 23.76 5.77 -15.25
N THR A 336 24.93 6.01 -15.84
CA THR A 336 25.51 5.17 -16.90
C THR A 336 26.42 4.06 -16.37
N VAL A 337 26.95 4.23 -15.15
CA VAL A 337 27.82 3.27 -14.47
C VAL A 337 27.14 2.75 -13.22
N VAL A 338 27.19 1.43 -13.02
CA VAL A 338 26.74 0.80 -11.78
C VAL A 338 27.74 1.12 -10.67
N VAL A 339 27.30 1.90 -9.69
CA VAL A 339 28.04 2.14 -8.44
C VAL A 339 27.66 1.04 -7.46
N GLY A 340 28.63 0.55 -6.67
CA GLY A 340 28.41 -0.52 -5.70
C GLY A 340 27.18 -0.25 -4.81
N GLU A 341 26.31 -1.25 -4.70
CA GLU A 341 25.05 -1.14 -3.95
C GLU A 341 25.12 -1.94 -2.66
N SER A 342 24.47 -1.45 -1.60
CA SER A 342 24.34 -2.26 -0.40
C SER A 342 23.46 -3.48 -0.67
N GLU A 343 23.75 -4.59 0.01
CA GLU A 343 22.94 -5.79 -0.11
C GLU A 343 21.47 -5.53 0.23
N PHE A 344 21.22 -4.64 1.21
CA PHE A 344 19.89 -4.20 1.59
C PHE A 344 19.13 -3.56 0.41
N VAL A 345 19.75 -2.60 -0.28
CA VAL A 345 19.15 -1.93 -1.44
C VAL A 345 18.88 -2.94 -2.55
N ARG A 346 19.88 -3.80 -2.84
CA ARG A 346 19.79 -4.82 -3.89
C ARG A 346 18.63 -5.79 -3.67
N ARG A 347 18.36 -6.16 -2.42
CA ARG A 347 17.26 -7.06 -2.05
C ARG A 347 15.91 -6.36 -1.95
N GLY A 348 15.87 -5.03 -2.01
CA GLY A 348 14.65 -4.26 -1.74
C GLY A 348 14.27 -4.26 -0.25
N GLY A 349 15.24 -4.52 0.64
CA GLY A 349 15.16 -4.39 2.08
C GLY A 349 15.37 -5.67 2.88
N PHE A 350 14.76 -5.78 4.07
CA PHE A 350 14.87 -6.97 4.94
C PHE A 350 14.06 -8.14 4.38
N MET A 351 14.62 -8.88 3.43
CA MET A 351 14.08 -10.16 3.00
C MET A 351 14.93 -11.28 3.59
N GLU A 352 14.30 -12.34 4.12
CA GLU A 352 14.96 -13.64 4.20
C GLU A 352 14.74 -14.35 2.86
N ASP A 353 15.68 -15.20 2.42
CA ASP A 353 15.55 -15.89 1.13
C ASP A 353 14.36 -16.85 1.17
N ARG A 354 13.21 -16.39 0.69
CA ARG A 354 12.01 -17.20 0.53
C ARG A 354 12.24 -18.16 -0.62
N LYS A 355 12.26 -19.46 -0.32
CA LYS A 355 12.31 -20.54 -1.33
C LYS A 355 11.11 -20.52 -2.31
N ASP A 356 10.08 -19.74 -2.00
CA ASP A 356 8.81 -19.70 -2.74
C ASP A 356 8.71 -18.51 -3.72
N ASP A 357 9.72 -17.63 -3.83
CA ASP A 357 9.63 -16.40 -4.64
C ASP A 357 10.23 -16.58 -6.06
N HIS A 358 9.91 -17.69 -6.73
CA HIS A 358 10.20 -17.88 -8.16
C HIS A 358 9.06 -17.31 -9.00
N GLY A 359 9.01 -15.98 -9.09
CA GLY A 359 7.94 -15.30 -9.81
C GLY A 359 8.33 -13.90 -10.28
N SER A 360 9.58 -13.72 -10.71
CA SER A 360 10.05 -12.50 -11.39
C SER A 360 11.32 -12.79 -12.19
N GLU A 361 11.33 -13.84 -13.00
CA GLU A 361 12.26 -13.84 -14.14
C GLU A 361 11.70 -12.85 -15.17
N VAL A 362 12.38 -11.70 -15.28
CA VAL A 362 12.26 -10.82 -16.44
C VAL A 362 12.66 -11.68 -17.64
N VAL A 363 11.67 -12.17 -18.39
CA VAL A 363 11.90 -12.82 -19.67
C VAL A 363 12.43 -11.75 -20.62
N ALA A 364 13.75 -11.58 -20.62
CA ALA A 364 14.44 -10.88 -21.67
C ALA A 364 14.10 -11.60 -22.97
N ALA A 365 13.36 -10.93 -23.84
CA ALA A 365 13.03 -11.40 -25.17
C ALA A 365 14.33 -11.77 -25.90
N LYS A 366 14.61 -13.07 -26.00
CA LYS A 366 15.67 -13.60 -26.87
C LYS A 366 15.27 -13.25 -28.30
N LYS A 367 15.93 -12.26 -28.89
CA LYS A 367 15.93 -12.03 -30.35
C LYS A 367 16.28 -13.35 -31.01
N ARG A 368 15.32 -13.96 -31.71
CA ARG A 368 15.60 -15.05 -32.65
C ARG A 368 16.38 -14.44 -33.80
N SER A 369 17.68 -14.72 -33.85
CA SER A 369 18.50 -14.54 -35.04
C SER A 369 17.93 -15.43 -36.14
N HIS A 370 17.42 -14.82 -37.21
CA HIS A 370 17.27 -15.51 -38.49
C HIS A 370 18.66 -15.75 -39.07
N SER A 371 19.01 -17.03 -39.26
CA SER A 371 20.02 -17.42 -40.24
C SER A 371 19.29 -17.92 -41.49
N PRO A 372 19.65 -17.44 -42.69
CA PRO A 372 19.15 -18.00 -43.94
C PRO A 372 19.96 -19.25 -44.26
N VAL A 373 19.30 -20.35 -44.65
CA VAL A 373 19.99 -21.48 -45.27
C VAL A 373 19.30 -21.76 -46.59
N GLY A 374 20.10 -21.66 -47.66
CA GLY A 374 19.73 -22.09 -49.01
C GLY A 374 19.78 -23.59 -49.21
#